data_AF-A8ZQ06-F1
#
_entry.id   AF-A8ZQ06-F1
#
_cell.length_a   1.000
_cell.length_b   1.000
_cell.length_c   1.000
_cell.angle_alpha   90.00
_cell.angle_beta   90.00
_cell.angle_gamma   90.00
#
_symmetry.space_group_name_H-M   'P 1'
#
loop_
_entity.id
_entity.type
_entity.pdbx_description
1 polymer ?
#
loop_
_entity_poly.entity_id
_entity_poly.type
_entity_poly.pdbx_seq_one_letter_code
_entity_poly.pdbx_strand_id
1 'polypeptide(L)'
;MIGEKVMAIYSASYFEPHNHHGALVSISRSHPRSFQVDDRLPFLAPSRQLLDDWKHRQLTEAGYTDRYRQELQQSWSQVNSWLASVTPEGDCTLLCWEKAGEFCHRNLAMKVIRKHRPDCYGGRDISADPGLRCSKCQTVIIPGLDQSFCPCCGEWLATPI
;
A
#
# COMPACT_ATOMS: atom_id res chain seq x y z
N MET A 1 27.89 -14.17 6.69
CA MET A 1 26.46 -14.22 6.35
C MET A 1 26.04 -12.80 6.02
N ILE A 2 25.95 -12.47 4.74
CA ILE A 2 25.48 -11.16 4.28
C ILE A 2 23.97 -11.23 4.44
N GLY A 3 23.41 -10.50 5.41
CA GLY A 3 21.96 -10.46 5.57
C GLY A 3 21.33 -9.97 4.27
N GLU A 4 20.46 -10.78 3.68
CA GLU A 4 19.70 -10.39 2.49
C GLU A 4 18.97 -9.09 2.81
N LYS A 5 19.36 -7.99 2.14
CA LYS A 5 18.66 -6.72 2.24
C LYS A 5 17.27 -6.95 1.64
N VAL A 6 16.23 -6.72 2.42
CA VAL A 6 14.84 -6.78 1.94
C VAL A 6 14.44 -5.39 1.44
N MET A 7 13.95 -5.32 0.21
CA MET A 7 13.37 -4.13 -0.41
C MET A 7 12.22 -3.62 0.44
N ALA A 8 12.21 -2.31 0.66
CA ALA A 8 11.11 -1.64 1.32
C ALA A 8 10.30 -0.78 0.34
N ILE A 9 8.99 -0.93 0.40
CA ILE A 9 8.00 -0.11 -0.28
C ILE A 9 7.53 0.96 0.70
N TYR A 10 7.82 2.21 0.39
CA TYR A 10 7.39 3.40 1.10
C TYR A 10 6.25 4.08 0.32
N SER A 11 5.64 5.11 0.92
CA SER A 11 4.72 5.98 0.19
C SER A 11 4.89 7.42 0.64
N ALA A 12 4.80 8.36 -0.30
CA ALA A 12 4.98 9.78 -0.01
C ALA A 12 4.17 10.67 -0.97
N SER A 13 4.11 11.97 -0.68
CA SER A 13 3.70 12.98 -1.66
C SER A 13 4.81 13.24 -2.66
N TYR A 14 4.49 13.61 -3.91
CA TYR A 14 5.47 14.21 -4.82
C TYR A 14 6.22 15.41 -4.21
N PHE A 15 5.59 16.12 -3.26
CA PHE A 15 6.09 17.36 -2.69
C PHE A 15 6.82 17.18 -1.35
N GLU A 16 7.08 15.94 -0.93
CA GLU A 16 7.73 15.61 0.34
C GLU A 16 9.02 14.78 0.11
N PRO A 17 10.05 15.37 -0.52
CA PRO A 17 11.25 14.64 -0.95
C PRO A 17 12.06 14.02 0.19
N HIS A 18 11.88 14.51 1.42
CA HIS A 18 12.50 13.92 2.62
C HIS A 18 11.94 12.54 2.97
N ASN A 19 10.79 12.15 2.40
CA ASN A 19 10.16 10.84 2.56
C ASN A 19 10.33 9.96 1.31
N HIS A 20 11.26 10.31 0.41
CA HIS A 20 11.52 9.57 -0.82
C HIS A 20 12.69 8.61 -0.62
N HIS A 21 12.44 7.33 -0.86
CA HIS A 21 13.37 6.23 -0.72
C HIS A 21 13.45 5.44 -2.03
N GLY A 22 14.68 5.27 -2.52
CA GLY A 22 14.96 4.46 -3.72
C GLY A 22 14.18 4.92 -4.96
N ALA A 23 13.64 3.97 -5.71
CA ALA A 23 12.95 4.25 -6.97
C ALA A 23 11.62 4.99 -6.74
N LEU A 24 11.36 6.02 -7.53
CA LEU A 24 10.18 6.88 -7.46
C LEU A 24 9.08 6.38 -8.40
N VAL A 25 8.03 5.79 -7.84
CA VAL A 25 6.99 5.10 -8.59
C VAL A 25 5.66 5.84 -8.46
N SER A 26 5.10 6.31 -9.57
CA SER A 26 3.81 6.99 -9.58
C SER A 26 2.65 6.00 -9.47
N ILE A 27 1.77 6.20 -8.48
CA ILE A 27 0.48 5.49 -8.37
C ILE A 27 -0.70 6.43 -8.60
N SER A 28 -0.48 7.54 -9.31
CA SER A 28 -1.49 8.55 -9.61
C SER A 28 -1.77 8.60 -11.11
N ARG A 29 -2.98 9.03 -11.48
CA ARG A 29 -3.34 9.22 -12.90
C ARG A 29 -2.48 10.26 -13.63
N SER A 30 -1.90 11.19 -12.88
CA SER A 30 -0.98 12.22 -13.35
C SER A 30 0.08 12.48 -12.29
N HIS A 31 1.18 13.13 -12.66
CA HIS A 31 2.20 13.63 -11.74
C HIS A 31 2.60 15.06 -12.17
N PRO A 32 3.29 15.84 -11.31
CA PRO A 32 3.73 17.18 -11.68
C PRO A 32 4.61 17.16 -12.92
N ARG A 33 4.44 18.14 -13.82
CA ARG A 33 5.15 18.17 -15.12
C ARG A 33 6.67 18.22 -14.98
N SER A 34 7.15 18.89 -13.94
CA SER A 34 8.58 19.03 -13.62
C SER A 34 9.13 17.89 -12.76
N PHE A 35 8.32 16.88 -12.45
CA PHE A 35 8.72 15.77 -11.59
C PHE A 35 8.96 14.53 -12.44
N GLN A 36 10.18 13.99 -12.36
CA GLN A 36 10.55 12.74 -13.02
C GLN A 36 10.23 11.56 -12.10
N VAL A 37 9.63 10.52 -12.66
CA VAL A 37 9.35 9.26 -11.99
C VAL A 37 10.09 8.14 -12.73
N ASP A 38 10.54 7.14 -12.00
CA ASP A 38 11.24 5.98 -12.55
C ASP A 38 10.26 4.98 -13.18
N ASP A 39 9.06 4.86 -12.59
CA ASP A 39 8.02 3.96 -13.11
C ASP A 39 6.59 4.43 -12.74
N ARG A 40 5.57 3.74 -13.26
CA ARG A 40 4.16 4.02 -13.03
C ARG A 40 3.35 2.73 -12.87
N LEU A 41 2.49 2.69 -11.85
CA LEU A 41 1.58 1.58 -11.59
C LEU A 41 0.12 2.06 -11.74
N PRO A 42 -0.38 2.19 -12.98
CA PRO A 42 -1.71 2.75 -13.22
C PRO A 42 -2.84 1.89 -12.64
N PHE A 43 -2.62 0.60 -12.41
CA PHE A 43 -3.58 -0.31 -11.78
C PHE A 43 -3.76 -0.08 -10.27
N LEU A 44 -2.89 0.73 -9.64
CA LEU A 44 -3.07 1.25 -8.28
C LEU A 44 -3.69 2.66 -8.27
N ALA A 45 -3.85 3.31 -9.42
CA ALA A 45 -4.43 4.64 -9.48
C ALA A 45 -5.97 4.56 -9.45
N PRO A 46 -6.65 5.38 -8.64
CA PRO A 46 -8.11 5.48 -8.64
C PRO A 46 -8.65 5.85 -10.02
N SER A 47 -9.85 5.36 -10.35
CA SER A 47 -10.53 5.74 -11.57
C SER A 47 -10.86 7.23 -11.60
N ARG A 48 -11.06 7.78 -12.81
CA ARG A 48 -11.38 9.20 -12.99
C ARG A 48 -12.71 9.51 -12.31
N GLN A 49 -13.67 8.61 -12.46
CA GLN A 49 -14.98 8.72 -11.86
C GLN A 49 -14.89 8.78 -10.34
N LEU A 50 -14.13 7.88 -9.71
CA LEU A 50 -13.95 7.89 -8.26
C LEU A 50 -13.31 9.20 -7.77
N LEU A 51 -12.31 9.72 -8.48
CA LEU A 51 -11.69 11.01 -8.14
C LEU A 51 -12.64 12.20 -8.31
N ASP A 52 -13.45 12.21 -9.37
CA ASP A 52 -14.41 13.27 -9.62
C ASP A 52 -15.52 13.24 -8.55
N ASP A 53 -16.05 12.08 -8.21
CA ASP A 53 -17.05 11.91 -7.14
C ASP A 53 -16.52 12.37 -5.77
N TRP A 54 -15.26 12.06 -5.46
CA TRP A 54 -14.58 12.55 -4.25
C TRP A 54 -14.44 14.07 -4.24
N LYS A 55 -13.95 14.66 -5.33
CA LYS A 55 -13.75 16.12 -5.46
C LYS A 55 -15.05 16.89 -5.36
N HIS A 56 -16.14 16.33 -5.88
CA HIS A 56 -17.47 16.90 -5.81
C HIS A 56 -18.23 16.56 -4.54
N ARG A 57 -17.56 15.98 -3.53
CA ARG A 57 -18.10 15.61 -2.21
C ARG A 57 -19.33 14.70 -2.28
N GLN A 58 -19.38 13.86 -3.30
CA GLN A 58 -20.44 12.86 -3.50
C GLN A 58 -20.17 11.55 -2.74
N LEU A 59 -19.00 11.44 -2.09
CA LEU A 59 -18.58 10.28 -1.34
C LEU A 59 -18.05 10.70 0.04
N THR A 60 -18.30 9.86 1.03
CA THR A 60 -17.57 9.86 2.31
C THR A 60 -16.24 9.12 2.16
N GLU A 61 -15.33 9.24 3.11
CA GLU A 61 -14.08 8.46 3.13
C GLU A 61 -14.34 6.95 3.11
N ALA A 62 -15.37 6.49 3.82
CA ALA A 62 -15.81 5.09 3.80
C ALA A 62 -16.27 4.67 2.40
N GLY A 63 -17.15 5.48 1.78
CA GLY A 63 -17.63 5.21 0.41
C GLY A 63 -16.52 5.24 -0.64
N TYR A 64 -15.53 6.13 -0.48
CA TYR A 64 -14.33 6.13 -1.32
C TYR A 64 -13.53 4.85 -1.13
N THR A 65 -13.31 4.44 0.13
CA THR A 65 -12.52 3.25 0.47
C THR A 65 -13.13 1.99 -0.14
N ASP A 66 -14.45 1.84 -0.06
CA ASP A 66 -15.16 0.67 -0.61
C ASP A 66 -15.08 0.62 -2.13
N ARG A 67 -15.25 1.76 -2.80
CA ARG A 67 -15.13 1.84 -4.26
C ARG A 67 -13.71 1.60 -4.74
N TYR A 68 -12.72 2.20 -4.08
CA TYR A 68 -11.32 1.97 -4.42
C TYR A 68 -10.93 0.50 -4.22
N ARG A 69 -11.42 -0.13 -3.16
CA ARG A 69 -11.27 -1.58 -2.92
C ARG A 69 -11.85 -2.40 -4.07
N GLN A 70 -13.03 -2.06 -4.57
CA GLN A 70 -13.62 -2.74 -5.74
C GLN A 70 -12.77 -2.56 -7.00
N GLU A 71 -12.23 -1.35 -7.24
CA GLU A 71 -11.31 -1.10 -8.36
C GLU A 71 -10.04 -1.96 -8.26
N LEU A 72 -9.45 -2.07 -7.06
CA LEU A 72 -8.29 -2.94 -6.82
C LEU A 72 -8.61 -4.43 -6.99
N GLN A 73 -9.82 -4.86 -6.65
CA GLN A 73 -10.27 -6.23 -6.91
C GLN A 73 -10.37 -6.52 -8.41
N GLN A 74 -10.85 -5.56 -9.19
CA GLN A 74 -10.91 -5.68 -10.65
C GLN A 74 -9.52 -5.72 -11.28
N SER A 75 -8.56 -4.98 -10.74
CA SER A 75 -7.16 -4.97 -11.18
C SER A 75 -6.26 -5.96 -10.44
N TRP A 76 -6.85 -6.90 -9.67
CA TRP A 76 -6.10 -7.73 -8.74
C TRP A 76 -5.02 -8.59 -9.41
N SER A 77 -5.26 -9.07 -10.63
CA SER A 77 -4.25 -9.86 -11.35
C SER A 77 -2.98 -9.06 -11.61
N GLN A 78 -3.09 -7.78 -11.98
CA GLN A 78 -1.94 -6.88 -12.16
C GLN A 78 -1.30 -6.52 -10.82
N VAL A 79 -2.10 -6.20 -9.80
CA VAL A 79 -1.61 -5.91 -8.45
C VAL A 79 -0.80 -7.09 -7.91
N ASN A 80 -1.36 -8.30 -7.97
CA ASN A 80 -0.72 -9.50 -7.47
C ASN A 80 0.55 -9.86 -8.27
N SER A 81 0.52 -9.68 -9.59
CA SER A 81 1.71 -9.90 -10.43
C SER A 81 2.83 -8.93 -10.09
N TRP A 82 2.50 -7.65 -9.87
CA TRP A 82 3.47 -6.66 -9.43
C TRP A 82 4.01 -6.99 -8.04
N LEU A 83 3.15 -7.29 -7.07
CA LEU A 83 3.57 -7.71 -5.72
C LEU A 83 4.47 -8.93 -5.74
N ALA A 84 4.26 -9.89 -6.65
CA ALA A 84 5.12 -11.05 -6.81
C ALA A 84 6.47 -10.72 -7.47
N SER A 85 6.50 -9.68 -8.33
CA SER A 85 7.73 -9.24 -9.01
C SER A 85 8.64 -8.36 -8.16
N VAL A 86 8.13 -7.79 -7.06
CA VAL A 86 8.92 -7.00 -6.11
C VAL A 86 9.99 -7.90 -5.49
N THR A 87 11.24 -7.72 -5.93
CA THR A 87 12.42 -8.42 -5.41
C THR A 87 13.01 -7.68 -4.21
N PRO A 88 13.83 -8.34 -3.37
CA PRO A 88 14.49 -7.69 -2.22
C PRO A 88 15.50 -6.57 -2.58
N GLU A 89 15.75 -6.33 -3.86
CA GLU A 89 16.88 -5.52 -4.32
C GLU A 89 16.50 -4.05 -4.52
N GLY A 90 16.60 -3.27 -3.44
CA GLY A 90 16.48 -1.80 -3.47
C GLY A 90 15.11 -1.29 -3.05
N ASP A 91 15.06 -0.10 -2.45
CA ASP A 91 13.81 0.46 -1.94
C ASP A 91 12.99 1.13 -3.06
N CYS A 92 11.69 1.31 -2.87
CA CYS A 92 10.88 2.17 -3.73
C CYS A 92 9.86 2.99 -2.95
N THR A 93 9.41 4.10 -3.54
CA THR A 93 8.41 5.00 -2.97
C THR A 93 7.24 5.15 -3.92
N LEU A 94 6.04 4.81 -3.44
CA LEU A 94 4.78 5.03 -4.15
C LEU A 94 4.29 6.47 -3.94
N LEU A 95 4.13 7.21 -5.03
CA LEU A 95 3.86 8.64 -5.01
C LEU A 95 2.41 9.00 -5.35
N CYS A 96 1.79 9.84 -4.50
CA CYS A 96 0.52 10.55 -4.77
C CYS A 96 0.65 12.08 -4.62
N TRP A 97 -0.42 12.82 -4.95
CA TRP A 97 -0.41 14.30 -4.92
C TRP A 97 -0.54 14.84 -3.50
N GLU A 98 -1.41 14.20 -2.73
CA GLU A 98 -1.85 14.57 -1.39
C GLU A 98 -0.65 14.60 -0.43
N LYS A 99 -0.67 15.47 0.58
CA LYS A 99 0.41 15.57 1.60
C LYS A 99 0.22 14.54 2.71
N ALA A 100 1.24 14.32 3.53
CA ALA A 100 1.11 13.48 4.72
C ALA A 100 -0.03 14.01 5.63
N GLY A 101 -0.80 13.08 6.23
CA GLY A 101 -1.95 13.40 7.08
C GLY A 101 -3.28 13.58 6.34
N GLU A 102 -3.28 13.71 5.02
CA GLU A 102 -4.52 13.74 4.22
C GLU A 102 -5.02 12.33 3.89
N PHE A 103 -6.34 12.19 3.74
CA PHE A 103 -6.94 10.98 3.16
C PHE A 103 -6.52 10.87 1.68
N CYS A 104 -5.63 9.91 1.37
CA CYS A 104 -5.16 9.59 0.00
C CYS A 104 -5.32 8.10 -0.28
N HIS A 105 -5.55 7.75 -1.54
CA HIS A 105 -5.56 6.35 -2.01
C HIS A 105 -4.24 5.62 -1.75
N ARG A 106 -3.10 6.33 -1.68
CA ARG A 106 -1.81 5.69 -1.31
C ARG A 106 -1.90 5.00 0.05
N ASN A 107 -2.64 5.58 1.01
CA ASN A 107 -2.79 4.99 2.34
C ASN A 107 -3.53 3.64 2.23
N LEU A 108 -4.51 3.55 1.33
CA LEU A 108 -5.26 2.33 1.04
C LEU A 108 -4.40 1.32 0.26
N ALA A 109 -3.62 1.75 -0.73
CA ALA A 109 -2.66 0.90 -1.43
C ALA A 109 -1.62 0.31 -0.47
N MET A 110 -1.10 1.12 0.46
CA MET A 110 -0.18 0.66 1.50
C MET A 110 -0.81 -0.37 2.45
N LYS A 111 -2.12 -0.31 2.72
CA LYS A 111 -2.82 -1.38 3.46
C LYS A 111 -2.81 -2.69 2.69
N VAL A 112 -2.94 -2.67 1.37
CA VAL A 112 -2.83 -3.86 0.51
C VAL A 112 -1.42 -4.42 0.53
N ILE A 113 -0.40 -3.57 0.45
CA ILE A 113 1.01 -3.98 0.53
C ILE A 113 1.31 -4.61 1.88
N ARG A 114 0.96 -3.96 3.00
CA ARG A 114 1.10 -4.51 4.34
C ARG A 114 0.43 -5.88 4.46
N LYS A 115 -0.71 -6.05 3.78
CA LYS A 115 -1.46 -7.29 3.80
C LYS A 115 -0.75 -8.44 3.06
N HIS A 116 -0.25 -8.18 1.86
CA HIS A 116 0.21 -9.22 0.94
C HIS A 116 1.73 -9.39 0.86
N ARG A 117 2.48 -8.34 1.19
CA ARG A 117 3.94 -8.30 1.25
C ARG A 117 4.40 -7.55 2.53
N PRO A 118 4.04 -8.03 3.73
CA PRO A 118 4.47 -7.40 4.98
C PRO A 118 6.00 -7.35 5.12
N ASP A 119 6.71 -8.28 4.48
CA ASP A 119 8.17 -8.32 4.39
C ASP A 119 8.76 -7.09 3.68
N CYS A 120 8.02 -6.46 2.77
CA CYS A 120 8.45 -5.27 2.04
C CYS A 120 7.81 -3.98 2.55
N TYR A 121 7.04 -3.99 3.64
CA TYR A 121 6.32 -2.81 4.07
C TYR A 121 7.25 -1.82 4.82
N GLY A 122 7.56 -0.67 4.20
CA GLY A 122 8.17 0.50 4.86
C GLY A 122 9.57 0.33 5.49
N GLY A 123 10.22 -0.81 5.35
CA GLY A 123 11.65 -0.97 5.65
C GLY A 123 12.05 -0.76 7.11
N ARG A 124 13.20 -0.10 7.34
CA ARG A 124 13.81 0.08 8.68
C ARG A 124 13.31 1.33 9.42
N ASP A 125 12.62 2.24 8.73
CA ASP A 125 12.12 3.51 9.29
C ASP A 125 10.74 3.35 9.94
N ILE A 126 10.00 2.33 9.50
CA ILE A 126 8.91 1.75 10.28
C ILE A 126 9.57 0.60 11.03
N SER A 127 9.53 0.59 12.38
CA SER A 127 9.93 -0.61 13.13
C SER A 127 9.20 -1.77 12.49
N ALA A 128 9.91 -2.68 11.80
CA ALA A 128 9.31 -3.75 11.02
C ALA A 128 8.21 -4.36 11.89
N ASP A 129 6.96 -4.00 11.60
CA ASP A 129 5.83 -4.49 12.35
C ASP A 129 5.94 -5.99 12.14
N PRO A 130 6.15 -6.79 13.20
CA PRO A 130 6.55 -8.18 13.05
C PRO A 130 5.44 -9.09 12.46
N GLY A 131 4.56 -8.51 11.64
CA GLY A 131 3.21 -8.92 11.34
C GLY A 131 2.29 -8.63 12.53
N LEU A 132 1.00 -8.43 12.25
CA LEU A 132 0.00 -8.62 13.28
C LEU A 132 0.19 -10.03 13.85
N ARG A 133 0.28 -10.14 15.18
CA ARG A 133 0.47 -11.42 15.85
C ARG A 133 -0.84 -11.88 16.45
N CYS A 134 -1.06 -13.19 16.39
CA CYS A 134 -2.21 -13.79 17.06
C CYS A 134 -2.09 -13.51 18.56
N SER A 135 -3.12 -12.94 19.17
CA SER A 135 -3.16 -12.67 20.62
C SER A 135 -2.98 -13.94 21.46
N LYS A 136 -3.32 -15.10 20.89
CA LYS A 136 -3.29 -16.40 21.55
C LYS A 136 -1.95 -17.11 21.42
N CYS A 137 -1.41 -17.22 20.21
CA CYS A 137 -0.20 -18.03 19.94
C CYS A 137 1.00 -17.24 19.44
N GLN A 138 0.90 -15.92 19.32
CA GLN A 138 1.95 -15.01 18.83
C GLN A 138 2.46 -15.29 17.41
N THR A 139 1.90 -16.28 16.71
CA THR A 139 2.21 -16.56 15.29
C THR A 139 1.76 -15.37 14.45
N VAL A 140 2.55 -15.06 13.41
CA VAL A 140 2.20 -14.06 12.41
C VAL A 140 0.88 -14.44 11.74
N ILE A 141 -0.10 -13.55 11.80
CA ILE A 141 -1.41 -13.80 11.20
C ILE A 141 -1.38 -13.34 9.74
N ILE A 142 -2.20 -13.98 8.92
CA ILE A 142 -2.44 -13.59 7.54
C ILE A 142 -3.48 -12.46 7.59
N PRO A 143 -3.09 -11.20 7.36
CA PRO A 143 -4.04 -10.11 7.38
C PRO A 143 -5.09 -10.29 6.28
N GLY A 144 -6.34 -10.03 6.60
CA GLY A 144 -7.44 -9.94 5.64
C GLY A 144 -8.11 -8.58 5.74
N LEU A 145 -9.02 -8.33 4.80
CA LEU A 145 -9.59 -7.00 4.60
C LEU A 145 -10.53 -6.60 5.74
N ASP A 146 -11.33 -7.56 6.21
CA ASP A 146 -12.27 -7.38 7.31
C ASP A 146 -11.87 -8.22 8.54
N GLN A 147 -11.14 -9.32 8.34
CA GLN A 147 -10.65 -10.23 9.38
C GLN A 147 -9.28 -10.79 9.01
N SER A 148 -8.46 -11.10 10.01
CA SER A 148 -7.15 -11.73 9.85
C SER A 148 -7.20 -13.21 10.25
N PHE A 149 -6.41 -14.08 9.63
CA PHE A 149 -6.42 -15.52 9.92
C PHE A 149 -5.14 -15.98 10.61
N CYS A 150 -5.25 -16.72 11.71
CA CYS A 150 -4.11 -17.35 12.35
C CYS A 150 -3.90 -18.80 11.85
N PRO A 151 -2.81 -19.11 11.13
CA PRO A 151 -2.57 -20.46 10.61
C PRO A 151 -2.21 -21.48 11.70
N CYS A 152 -1.74 -21.04 12.86
CA CYS A 152 -1.41 -21.92 13.98
C CYS A 152 -2.65 -22.29 14.80
N CYS A 153 -3.55 -21.34 15.05
CA CYS A 153 -4.78 -21.59 15.83
C CYS A 153 -5.95 -22.05 14.96
N GLY A 154 -5.92 -21.79 13.65
CA GLY A 154 -7.07 -22.03 12.77
C GLY A 154 -8.24 -21.06 13.01
N GLU A 155 -7.98 -19.90 13.61
CA GLU A 155 -9.00 -18.93 14.03
C GLU A 155 -8.95 -17.66 13.17
N TRP A 156 -10.14 -17.07 12.93
CA TRP A 156 -10.28 -15.73 12.37
C TRP A 156 -10.34 -14.70 13.50
N LEU A 157 -9.61 -13.60 13.32
CA LEU A 157 -9.42 -12.51 14.28
C LEU A 157 -9.95 -11.22 13.66
N ALA A 158 -10.65 -10.40 14.43
CA ALA A 158 -11.01 -9.05 13.99
C ALA A 158 -9.73 -8.24 13.76
N THR A 159 -9.59 -7.64 12.57
CA THR A 159 -8.44 -6.77 12.28
C THR A 159 -8.65 -5.44 13.00
N PRO A 160 -7.78 -5.01 13.93
CA PRO A 160 -7.86 -3.66 14.48
C PRO A 160 -7.63 -2.67 13.33
N ILE A 161 -8.62 -1.81 13.09
CA ILE A 161 -8.59 -0.75 12.07
C ILE A 161 -7.51 0.28 12.43
#